data_AF-A0A395VTD5-F1
#
_entry.id   AF-A0A395VTD5-F1
#
_cell.length_a   1.000
_cell.length_b   1.000
_cell.length_c   1.000
_cell.angle_alpha   90.00
_cell.angle_beta   90.00
_cell.angle_gamma   90.00
#
_symmetry.space_group_name_H-M   'P 1'
#
loop_
_entity.id
_entity.type
_entity.pdbx_description
1 polymer ?
#
loop_
_entity_poly.entity_id
_entity_poly.type
_entity_poly.pdbx_seq_one_letter_code
_entity_poly.pdbx_strand_id
1 'polypeptide(L)'
;MIDYLFFKFYRLWKYSSYSEIAVYAALLILAVFLNCNIHTIWGVLEQYKILPYPTRTMYNVSLGLIFILLCIRFCWKRRYKAVIEKFNEKPNKNNLLILILYIFLSLFLFVLEAFYSKGKI
;
A
#
# COMPACT_ATOMS: atom_id res chain seq x y z
N MET A 1 -11.91 0.16 3.50
CA MET A 1 -10.66 -0.60 3.69
C MET A 1 -9.42 0.28 3.56
N ILE A 2 -9.20 0.96 2.42
CA ILE A 2 -8.05 1.87 2.19
C ILE A 2 -7.92 2.94 3.30
N ASP A 3 -9.02 3.59 3.67
CA ASP A 3 -9.03 4.62 4.74
C ASP A 3 -8.60 4.05 6.12
N TYR A 4 -8.91 2.77 6.38
CA TYR A 4 -8.50 2.07 7.61
C TYR A 4 -7.01 1.72 7.58
N LEU A 5 -6.49 1.23 6.45
CA LEU A 5 -5.06 0.95 6.27
C LEU A 5 -4.24 2.24 6.39
N PHE A 6 -4.69 3.33 5.73
CA PHE A 6 -4.09 4.66 5.88
C PHE A 6 -4.02 5.09 7.35
N PHE A 7 -5.14 5.02 8.09
CA PHE A 7 -5.17 5.39 9.51
C PHE A 7 -4.20 4.55 10.35
N LYS A 8 -4.10 3.24 10.08
CA LYS A 8 -3.21 2.35 10.81
C LYS A 8 -1.73 2.64 10.52
N PHE A 9 -1.37 2.88 9.26
CA PHE A 9 -0.01 3.32 8.91
C PHE A 9 0.32 4.69 9.48
N TYR A 10 -0.63 5.63 9.44
CA TYR A 10 -0.50 6.94 10.09
C TYR A 10 -0.25 6.80 11.57
N ARG A 11 -1.03 5.98 12.28
CA ARG A 11 -0.86 5.76 13.71
C ARG A 11 0.48 5.10 14.03
N LEU A 12 0.93 4.14 13.21
CA LEU A 12 2.23 3.50 13.35
C LEU A 12 3.37 4.53 13.22
N TRP A 13 3.30 5.40 12.22
CA TRP A 13 4.31 6.44 12.01
C TRP A 13 4.21 7.61 12.99
N LYS A 14 3.03 7.89 13.55
CA LYS A 14 2.82 8.97 14.52
C LYS A 14 3.64 8.78 15.80
N TYR A 15 3.92 7.54 16.18
CA TYR A 15 4.79 7.22 17.33
C TYR A 15 6.29 7.28 16.99
N SER A 16 6.65 7.58 15.74
CA SER A 16 8.03 7.82 15.31
C SER A 16 8.48 9.24 15.65
N SER A 17 9.80 9.48 15.65
CA SER A 17 10.41 10.78 15.94
C SER A 17 9.96 11.91 15.00
N TYR A 18 9.50 11.59 13.78
CA TYR A 18 9.04 12.55 12.77
C TYR A 18 7.51 12.51 12.58
N SER A 19 6.78 12.88 13.63
CA SER A 19 5.31 12.81 13.64
C SER A 19 4.64 13.80 12.66
N GLU A 20 5.30 14.91 12.33
CA GLU A 20 4.82 15.93 11.38
C GLU A 20 4.63 15.37 9.96
N ILE A 21 5.46 14.38 9.58
CA ILE A 21 5.46 13.77 8.25
C ILE A 21 4.59 12.51 8.21
N ALA A 22 3.95 12.12 9.33
CA ALA A 22 3.22 10.86 9.45
C ALA A 22 2.13 10.65 8.40
N VAL A 23 1.48 11.73 7.92
CA VAL A 23 0.49 11.65 6.84
C VAL A 23 1.16 11.23 5.53
N TYR A 24 2.26 11.88 5.14
CA TYR A 24 2.97 11.57 3.90
C TYR A 24 3.62 10.19 3.95
N ALA A 25 4.22 9.83 5.09
CA ALA A 25 4.79 8.51 5.30
C ALA A 25 3.72 7.40 5.20
N ALA A 26 2.54 7.62 5.78
CA ALA A 26 1.44 6.67 5.67
C ALA A 26 0.95 6.50 4.21
N LEU A 27 0.87 7.60 3.45
CA LEU A 27 0.53 7.55 2.02
C LEU A 27 1.58 6.81 1.21
N LEU A 28 2.87 7.05 1.49
CA LEU A 28 3.98 6.38 0.81
C LEU A 28 3.97 4.87 1.08
N ILE A 29 3.88 4.47 2.34
CA ILE A 29 3.84 3.05 2.74
C ILE A 29 2.64 2.36 2.08
N LEU A 30 1.47 3.00 2.11
CA LEU A 30 0.27 2.48 1.48
C LEU A 30 0.44 2.35 -0.05
N ALA A 31 1.08 3.33 -0.70
CA ALA A 31 1.39 3.29 -2.13
C ALA A 31 2.29 2.11 -2.48
N VAL A 32 3.34 1.85 -1.67
CA VAL A 32 4.24 0.71 -1.87
C VAL A 32 3.48 -0.61 -1.82
N PHE A 33 2.65 -0.84 -0.78
CA PHE A 33 1.90 -2.09 -0.67
C PHE A 33 0.84 -2.25 -1.76
N LEU A 34 0.17 -1.17 -2.17
CA LEU A 34 -0.74 -1.21 -3.32
C LEU A 34 0.01 -1.55 -4.61
N ASN A 35 1.19 -0.96 -4.81
CA ASN A 35 2.02 -1.24 -5.97
C ASN A 35 2.46 -2.70 -6.00
N CYS A 36 2.95 -3.26 -4.88
CA CYS A 36 3.29 -4.69 -4.80
C CYS A 36 2.10 -5.58 -5.17
N ASN A 37 0.90 -5.29 -4.66
CA ASN A 37 -0.30 -6.07 -4.99
C ASN A 37 -0.68 -5.98 -6.48
N ILE A 38 -0.60 -4.79 -7.07
CA ILE A 38 -0.88 -4.60 -8.51
C ILE A 38 0.13 -5.37 -9.36
N HIS A 39 1.43 -5.30 -9.04
CA HIS A 39 2.47 -6.03 -9.77
C HIS A 39 2.39 -7.54 -9.57
N THR A 40 1.94 -8.01 -8.40
CA THR A 40 1.67 -9.44 -8.18
C THR A 40 0.57 -9.92 -9.13
N ILE A 41 -0.53 -9.16 -9.25
CA ILE A 41 -1.62 -9.49 -10.19
C ILE A 41 -1.12 -9.43 -11.63
N TRP A 42 -0.32 -8.41 -11.97
CA TRP A 42 0.27 -8.28 -13.30
C TRP A 42 1.15 -9.49 -13.63
N GLY A 43 2.01 -9.92 -12.71
CA GLY A 43 2.83 -11.11 -12.86
C GLY A 43 2.01 -12.38 -13.09
N VAL A 44 0.88 -12.54 -12.38
CA VAL A 44 -0.07 -13.62 -12.65
C VAL A 44 -0.66 -13.51 -14.07
N LEU A 45 -1.06 -12.31 -14.51
CA LEU A 45 -1.59 -12.10 -15.87
C LEU A 45 -0.56 -12.37 -16.97
N GLU A 46 0.71 -12.11 -16.70
CA GLU A 46 1.82 -12.44 -17.59
C GLU A 46 1.97 -13.96 -17.76
N GLN A 47 1.77 -14.74 -16.69
CA GLN A 47 1.78 -16.21 -16.79
C GLN A 47 0.68 -16.76 -17.71
N TYR A 48 -0.44 -16.05 -17.83
CA TYR A 48 -1.52 -16.36 -18.78
C TYR A 48 -1.29 -15.78 -20.19
N LYS A 49 -0.12 -15.17 -20.44
CA LYS A 49 0.25 -14.49 -21.70
C LYS A 49 -0.70 -13.35 -22.10
N ILE A 50 -1.37 -12.74 -21.13
CA ILE A 50 -2.30 -11.63 -21.36
C ILE A 50 -1.53 -10.30 -21.46
N LEU A 51 -0.48 -10.14 -20.65
CA LEU A 51 0.34 -8.93 -20.57
C LEU A 51 1.83 -9.26 -20.56
N PRO A 52 2.71 -8.36 -21.05
CA PRO A 52 4.14 -8.51 -20.92
C PRO A 52 4.60 -8.33 -19.46
N TYR A 53 5.75 -8.92 -19.13
CA TYR A 53 6.36 -8.78 -17.81
C TYR A 53 6.70 -7.31 -17.51
N PRO A 54 6.34 -6.79 -16.33
CA PRO A 54 6.56 -5.39 -16.00
C PRO A 54 8.05 -5.07 -15.91
N THR A 55 8.49 -4.06 -16.65
CA THR A 55 9.85 -3.55 -16.56
C THR A 55 10.06 -2.70 -15.30
N ARG A 56 11.32 -2.52 -14.88
CA ARG A 56 11.68 -1.69 -13.72
C ARG A 56 11.14 -0.25 -13.84
N THR A 57 11.12 0.31 -15.05
CA THR A 57 10.56 1.63 -15.33
C THR A 57 9.04 1.65 -15.12
N MET A 58 8.31 0.62 -15.58
CA MET A 58 6.88 0.48 -15.32
C MET A 58 6.57 0.39 -13.82
N TYR A 59 7.41 -0.30 -13.05
CA TYR A 59 7.28 -0.36 -11.59
C TYR A 59 7.40 1.01 -10.92
N ASN A 60 8.39 1.81 -11.31
CA ASN A 60 8.60 3.13 -10.73
C ASN A 60 7.49 4.12 -11.14
N VAL A 61 7.04 4.07 -12.40
CA VAL A 61 5.98 4.93 -12.92
C VAL A 61 4.64 4.62 -12.24
N SER A 62 4.31 3.33 -12.08
CA SER A 62 3.09 2.91 -11.38
C SER A 62 3.10 3.31 -9.91
N LEU A 63 4.23 3.15 -9.21
CA LEU A 63 4.37 3.62 -7.83
C LEU A 63 4.12 5.13 -7.71
N GLY A 64 4.71 5.92 -8.59
CA GLY A 64 4.53 7.37 -8.64
C GLY A 64 3.07 7.76 -8.89
N LEU A 65 2.42 7.12 -9.86
CA LEU A 65 1.00 7.32 -10.16
C LEU A 65 0.10 6.99 -8.96
N ILE A 66 0.30 5.83 -8.33
CA ILE A 66 -0.48 5.42 -7.15
C ILE A 66 -0.29 6.42 -6.03
N PHE A 67 0.94 6.86 -5.78
CA PHE A 67 1.23 7.85 -4.74
C PHE A 67 0.53 9.18 -5.02
N ILE A 68 0.60 9.70 -6.25
CA ILE A 68 -0.08 10.94 -6.65
C ILE A 68 -1.60 10.79 -6.49
N LEU A 69 -2.20 9.68 -6.92
CA LEU A 69 -3.63 9.42 -6.79
C LEU A 69 -4.07 9.35 -5.31
N LEU A 70 -3.27 8.72 -4.44
CA LEU A 70 -3.53 8.69 -3.00
C LEU A 70 -3.41 10.08 -2.38
N CYS A 71 -2.37 10.84 -2.75
CA CYS A 71 -2.20 12.23 -2.33
C CYS A 71 -3.41 13.07 -2.73
N ILE A 72 -3.86 12.99 -3.98
CA ILE A 72 -5.08 13.69 -4.43
C ILE A 72 -6.26 13.23 -3.56
N ARG A 73 -6.53 11.92 -3.47
CA ARG A 73 -7.69 11.41 -2.72
C ARG A 73 -7.74 11.86 -1.26
N PHE A 74 -6.61 11.82 -0.55
CA PHE A 74 -6.55 12.10 0.89
C PHE A 74 -6.34 13.58 1.21
N CYS A 75 -5.52 14.29 0.43
CA CYS A 75 -5.27 15.72 0.62
C CYS A 75 -6.41 16.59 0.07
N TRP A 76 -7.15 16.13 -0.93
CA TRP A 76 -8.32 16.84 -1.45
C TRP A 76 -9.35 17.07 -0.34
N LYS A 77 -9.76 18.33 -0.16
CA LYS A 77 -10.64 18.77 0.94
C LYS A 77 -10.19 18.31 2.34
N ARG A 78 -8.88 18.05 2.55
CA ARG A 78 -8.31 17.56 3.81
C ARG A 78 -9.01 16.31 4.35
N ARG A 79 -9.48 15.41 3.47
CA ARG A 79 -10.17 14.17 3.86
C ARG A 79 -9.36 13.31 4.83
N TYR A 80 -8.03 13.36 4.78
CA TYR A 80 -7.18 12.68 5.76
C TYR A 80 -7.51 13.06 7.22
N LYS A 81 -7.88 14.32 7.51
CA LYS A 81 -8.26 14.75 8.87
C LYS A 81 -9.54 14.06 9.34
N ALA A 82 -10.56 14.05 8.48
CA ALA A 82 -11.83 13.39 8.78
C ALA A 82 -11.65 11.87 8.99
N VAL A 83 -10.73 11.23 8.25
CA VAL A 83 -10.40 9.81 8.45
C VAL A 83 -9.73 9.59 9.80
N ILE A 84 -8.75 10.43 10.18
CA ILE A 84 -8.05 10.31 11.46
C ILE A 84 -9.01 10.50 12.64
N GLU A 85 -9.87 11.51 12.58
CA GLU A 85 -10.87 11.82 13.61
C GLU A 85 -11.87 10.68 13.78
N LYS A 86 -12.48 10.23 12.67
CA LYS A 86 -13.46 9.12 12.64
C LYS A 86 -12.93 7.82 13.28
N PHE A 87 -11.64 7.52 13.10
CA PHE A 87 -11.04 6.30 13.63
C PHE A 87 -10.34 6.48 14.99
N ASN A 88 -10.15 7.72 15.46
CA ASN A 88 -9.72 8.01 16.82
C ASN A 88 -10.88 7.94 17.82
N GLU A 89 -12.07 8.44 17.45
CA GLU A 89 -13.25 8.46 18.33
C GLU A 89 -13.80 7.06 18.62
N LYS A 90 -13.63 6.11 17.69
CA LYS A 90 -14.00 4.73 17.92
C LYS A 90 -12.85 4.02 18.65
N PRO A 91 -13.03 3.49 19.87
CA PRO A 91 -12.06 2.61 20.51
C PRO A 91 -11.99 1.32 19.69
N ASN A 92 -11.16 1.37 18.65
CA ASN A 92 -10.95 0.26 17.74
C ASN A 92 -10.13 -0.78 18.50
N LYS A 93 -10.86 -1.68 19.19
CA LYS A 93 -10.32 -2.89 19.81
C LYS A 93 -9.42 -3.56 18.77
N ASN A 94 -8.16 -3.71 19.13
CA ASN A 94 -7.04 -4.05 18.26
C ASN A 94 -7.39 -5.06 17.15
N ASN A 95 -7.32 -4.60 15.90
CA ASN A 95 -7.04 -5.48 14.77
C ASN A 95 -5.77 -5.04 14.05
N LEU A 96 -4.70 -4.84 14.84
CA LEU A 96 -3.33 -4.74 14.35
C LEU A 96 -2.94 -6.03 13.59
N LEU A 97 -3.54 -7.17 13.98
CA LEU A 97 -3.50 -8.43 13.25
C LEU A 97 -3.92 -8.30 11.78
N ILE A 98 -4.97 -7.52 11.46
CA ILE A 98 -5.40 -7.32 10.06
C ILE A 98 -4.32 -6.57 9.27
N LEU A 99 -3.66 -5.58 9.90
CA LEU A 99 -2.57 -4.84 9.25
C LEU A 99 -1.37 -5.76 9.02
N ILE A 100 -0.96 -6.52 10.03
CA ILE A 100 0.14 -7.49 9.92
C ILE A 100 -0.18 -8.51 8.83
N LEU A 101 -1.39 -9.09 8.85
CA LEU A 101 -1.83 -10.06 7.87
C LEU A 101 -1.81 -9.47 6.45
N TYR A 102 -2.27 -8.23 6.28
CA TYR A 102 -2.24 -7.54 5.00
C TYR A 102 -0.80 -7.32 4.49
N ILE A 103 0.10 -6.83 5.36
CA ILE A 103 1.51 -6.61 5.02
C ILE A 103 2.18 -7.93 4.66
N PHE A 104 2.01 -8.94 5.51
CA PHE A 104 2.58 -10.27 5.33
C PHE A 104 2.08 -10.90 4.04
N LEU A 105 0.77 -10.92 3.80
CA LEU A 105 0.19 -11.50 2.59
C LEU A 105 0.63 -10.76 1.32
N SER A 106 0.65 -9.43 1.34
CA SER A 106 1.09 -8.63 0.19
C SER A 106 2.56 -8.91 -0.17
N LEU A 107 3.44 -8.99 0.84
CA LEU A 107 4.86 -9.28 0.61
C LEU A 107 5.09 -10.74 0.22
N PHE A 108 4.42 -11.67 0.91
CA PHE A 108 4.54 -13.10 0.66
C PHE A 108 4.11 -13.46 -0.77
N LEU A 109 2.96 -12.96 -1.22
CA LEU A 109 2.48 -13.18 -2.59
C LEU A 109 3.40 -12.54 -3.62
N PHE A 110 3.88 -11.32 -3.38
CA PHE A 110 4.81 -10.65 -4.28
C PHE A 110 6.14 -11.40 -4.42
N VAL A 111 6.69 -11.90 -3.31
CA VAL A 111 7.92 -12.70 -3.31
C VAL A 111 7.70 -14.04 -4.00
N LEU A 112 6.59 -14.73 -3.72
CA LEU A 112 6.24 -15.98 -4.40
C LEU A 112 6.11 -15.80 -5.92
N GLU A 113 5.40 -14.76 -6.35
CA GLU A 113 5.27 -14.42 -7.77
C GLU A 113 6.65 -14.18 -8.40
N ALA A 114 7.51 -13.39 -7.74
CA ALA A 114 8.85 -13.10 -8.24
C ALA A 114 9.71 -14.37 -8.39
N PHE A 115 9.62 -15.31 -7.44
CA PHE A 115 10.30 -16.61 -7.53
C PHE A 115 9.71 -17.50 -8.63
N TYR A 116 8.39 -17.53 -8.78
CA TYR A 116 7.73 -18.35 -9.79
C TYR A 116 7.96 -17.83 -11.21
N SER A 117 7.97 -16.51 -11.40
CA SER A 117 8.26 -15.88 -12.70
C SER A 117 9.72 -16.09 -13.12
N LYS A 118 10.69 -15.93 -12.20
CA LYS A 118 12.10 -16.24 -12.48
C LYS A 118 12.45 -17.73 -12.53
N GLY A 119 11.61 -18.59 -11.94
CA GLY A 119 11.79 -20.05 -11.96
C GLY A 119 11.42 -20.70 -13.29
N LYS A 120 10.81 -19.96 -14.22
CA LYS A 120 10.53 -20.38 -15.60
C LYS A 120 11.68 -20.06 -16.58
N ILE A 121 12.93 -20.20 -16.13
CA ILE A 121 14.11 -20.19 -17.02
C ILE A 121 14.37 -21.60 -17.52
#